data_AF-A0A8I2G5T9-F1
#
_entry.id   AF-A0A8I2G5T9-F1
#
_cell.length_a   1.000
_cell.length_b   1.000
_cell.length_c   1.000
_cell.angle_alpha   90.00
_cell.angle_beta   90.00
_cell.angle_gamma   90.00
#
_symmetry.space_group_name_H-M   'P 1'
#
loop_
_entity.id
_entity.type
_entity.pdbx_description
1 polymer ?
#
loop_
_entity_poly.entity_id
_entity_poly.type
_entity_poly.pdbx_seq_one_letter_code
_entity_poly.pdbx_strand_id
1 'polypeptide(L)'
;YGWDKPLFLSWDSQFFNHLKNAVTFNFGRSWSDRELIIDKIKRGAGPSLSLTIPMFLGTLIISISLSLVVAFLRGTIIDVLAVFLCVAGMSIPFLSFILFGQYFLAFKWGLFPVFFSPDLSTAQYVALPVLIGIVTGLGSNLRFYRTVMLDEMRSDYVRTAFAKGLGPGRVLFKHVLKNAMIPIITQVVLAIPFLFLGSLLLERFFGIPGLGYLMIEAIGARDFQVINAMTYIGAILFVIFNLITDICYSIVDPRITFE
;
A
#
# COMPACT_ATOMS: atom_id res chain seq x y z
N TYR A 1 6.10 34.92 12.59
CA TYR A 1 5.02 33.96 12.24
C TYR A 1 3.62 34.57 12.29
N GLY A 2 3.44 35.85 12.64
CA GLY A 2 2.16 36.55 12.42
C GLY A 2 1.01 36.12 13.32
N TRP A 3 1.30 35.42 14.42
CA TRP A 3 0.35 35.00 15.47
C TRP A 3 -0.34 36.16 16.19
N ASP A 4 0.17 37.36 15.92
CA ASP A 4 -0.05 38.61 16.63
C ASP A 4 -0.90 39.59 15.79
N LYS A 5 -1.51 39.13 14.67
CA LYS A 5 -2.36 39.96 13.80
C LYS A 5 -3.87 39.71 14.04
N PRO A 6 -4.71 40.77 14.06
CA PRO A 6 -6.12 40.67 14.40
C PRO A 6 -6.96 39.90 13.35
N LEU A 7 -7.81 39.00 13.86
CA LEU A 7 -8.69 38.07 13.12
C LEU A 7 -9.76 38.74 12.23
N PHE A 8 -10.00 40.05 12.35
CA PHE A 8 -11.09 40.72 11.64
C PHE A 8 -10.70 41.25 10.24
N LEU A 9 -9.39 41.35 9.95
CA LEU A 9 -8.84 41.67 8.62
C LEU A 9 -8.06 40.49 8.02
N SER A 10 -8.29 39.27 8.52
CA SER A 10 -7.48 38.07 8.23
C SER A 10 -7.79 37.40 6.88
N TRP A 11 -8.16 38.17 5.88
CA TRP A 11 -7.92 37.78 4.48
C TRP A 11 -6.46 37.99 4.08
N ASP A 12 -5.66 38.64 4.95
CA ASP A 12 -4.27 39.01 4.66
C ASP A 12 -3.20 38.22 5.45
N SER A 13 -2.27 37.70 4.66
CA SER A 13 -0.96 37.11 4.97
C SER A 13 -0.88 35.65 5.43
N GLN A 14 -1.54 35.13 6.46
CA GLN A 14 -1.21 33.75 6.91
C GLN A 14 -1.68 32.66 5.94
N PHE A 15 -2.98 32.65 5.59
CA PHE A 15 -3.53 31.70 4.63
C PHE A 15 -2.93 31.89 3.23
N PHE A 16 -2.83 33.14 2.76
CA PHE A 16 -2.22 33.46 1.46
C PHE A 16 -0.72 33.16 1.41
N ASN A 17 0.06 33.41 2.46
CA ASN A 17 1.47 33.00 2.52
C ASN A 17 1.60 31.49 2.61
N HIS A 18 0.70 30.82 3.34
CA HIS A 18 0.68 29.36 3.40
C HIS A 18 0.37 28.75 2.03
N LEU A 19 -0.65 29.24 1.32
CA LEU A 19 -0.95 28.87 -0.07
C LEU A 19 0.21 29.18 -1.00
N LYS A 20 0.78 30.40 -0.95
CA LYS A 20 1.93 30.79 -1.76
C LYS A 20 3.12 29.87 -1.50
N ASN A 21 3.41 29.56 -0.25
CA ASN A 21 4.50 28.67 0.16
C ASN A 21 4.23 27.22 -0.26
N ALA A 22 2.99 26.76 -0.18
CA ALA A 22 2.59 25.44 -0.67
C ALA A 22 2.74 25.32 -2.20
N VAL A 23 2.28 26.33 -2.96
CA VAL A 23 2.42 26.38 -4.43
C VAL A 23 3.88 26.53 -4.86
N THR A 24 4.70 27.25 -4.09
CA THR A 24 6.14 27.38 -4.35
C THR A 24 6.98 26.23 -3.77
N PHE A 25 6.35 25.20 -3.20
CA PHE A 25 7.00 24.06 -2.52
C PHE A 25 8.03 24.48 -1.44
N ASN A 26 7.84 25.67 -0.85
CA ASN A 26 8.71 26.20 0.20
C ASN A 26 8.08 25.98 1.58
N PHE A 27 8.23 24.76 2.09
CA PHE A 27 7.66 24.36 3.39
C PHE A 27 8.44 24.91 4.60
N GLY A 28 9.60 25.54 4.39
CA GLY A 28 10.43 26.05 5.46
C GLY A 28 11.23 24.97 6.20
N ARG A 29 11.45 25.18 7.49
CA ARG A 29 12.35 24.38 8.35
C ARG A 29 11.59 23.84 9.54
N SER A 30 11.82 22.58 9.89
CA SER A 30 11.24 21.93 11.08
C SER A 30 11.37 22.78 12.33
N TRP A 31 10.32 22.82 13.16
CA TRP A 31 10.34 23.54 14.44
C TRP A 31 11.19 22.85 15.50
N SER A 32 11.24 21.51 15.45
CA SER A 32 12.06 20.73 16.36
C SER A 32 13.56 20.94 16.08
N ASP A 33 13.97 20.73 14.82
CA ASP A 33 15.39 20.53 14.51
C ASP A 33 15.99 21.64 13.63
N ARG A 34 15.17 22.61 13.19
CA ARG A 34 15.54 23.71 12.26
C ARG A 34 16.10 23.28 10.91
N GLU A 35 15.99 21.99 10.57
CA GLU A 35 16.39 21.42 9.29
C GLU A 35 15.33 21.66 8.21
N LEU A 36 15.76 21.75 6.94
CA LEU A 36 14.85 21.91 5.80
C LEU A 36 13.93 20.70 5.65
N ILE A 37 12.62 20.96 5.61
CA ILE A 37 11.61 19.89 5.59
C ILE A 37 11.70 19.07 4.30
N ILE A 38 11.95 19.73 3.16
CA ILE A 38 12.09 19.04 1.87
C ILE A 38 13.24 18.02 1.87
N ASP A 39 14.32 18.28 2.60
CA ASP A 39 15.47 17.38 2.70
C ASP A 39 15.18 16.20 3.64
N LYS A 40 14.37 16.41 4.69
CA LYS A 40 13.83 15.30 5.50
C LYS A 40 12.95 14.38 4.65
N ILE A 41 12.07 14.95 3.83
CA ILE A 41 11.17 14.20 2.94
C ILE A 41 11.96 13.44 1.87
N LYS A 42 12.90 14.08 1.19
CA LYS A 42 13.74 13.43 0.16
C LYS A 42 14.53 12.25 0.73
N ARG A 43 15.09 12.40 1.94
CA ARG A 43 15.80 11.30 2.61
C ARG A 43 14.87 10.18 3.05
N GLY A 44 13.66 10.49 3.51
CA GLY A 44 12.67 9.49 3.92
C GLY A 44 11.99 8.74 2.76
N ALA A 45 11.91 9.37 1.57
CA ALA A 45 11.24 8.78 0.41
C ALA A 45 11.91 7.49 -0.08
N GLY A 46 13.24 7.45 -0.13
CA GLY A 46 14.00 6.26 -0.55
C GLY A 46 13.72 5.02 0.32
N PRO A 47 13.94 5.08 1.64
CA PRO A 47 13.63 4.00 2.56
C PRO A 47 12.16 3.57 2.52
N SER A 48 11.22 4.52 2.47
CA SER A 48 9.79 4.25 2.36
C SER A 48 9.46 3.44 1.11
N LEU A 49 9.95 3.86 -0.06
CA LEU A 49 9.71 3.16 -1.33
C LEU A 49 10.41 1.80 -1.38
N SER A 50 11.61 1.71 -0.80
CA SER A 50 12.34 0.44 -0.70
C SER A 50 11.57 -0.62 0.10
N LEU A 51 10.66 -0.19 0.98
CA LEU A 51 9.78 -1.04 1.75
C LEU A 51 8.45 -1.29 1.03
N THR A 52 7.76 -0.23 0.58
CA THR A 52 6.39 -0.34 0.06
C THR A 52 6.32 -1.02 -1.30
N ILE A 53 7.27 -0.79 -2.21
CA ILE A 53 7.28 -1.40 -3.55
C ILE A 53 7.40 -2.93 -3.50
N PRO A 54 8.43 -3.53 -2.85
CA PRO A 54 8.53 -4.98 -2.80
C PRO A 54 7.40 -5.62 -2.00
N MET A 55 6.92 -4.95 -0.94
CA MET A 55 5.72 -5.39 -0.21
C MET A 55 4.51 -5.48 -1.13
N PHE A 56 4.26 -4.43 -1.92
CA PHE A 56 3.15 -4.38 -2.86
C PHE A 56 3.25 -5.42 -3.96
N LEU A 57 4.39 -5.49 -4.65
CA LEU A 57 4.61 -6.45 -5.74
C LEU A 57 4.54 -7.89 -5.24
N GLY A 58 5.18 -8.18 -4.10
CA GLY A 58 5.13 -9.49 -3.46
C GLY A 58 3.70 -9.88 -3.08
N THR A 59 2.96 -8.96 -2.46
CA THR A 59 1.56 -9.21 -2.07
C THR A 59 0.70 -9.48 -3.30
N LEU A 60 0.83 -8.68 -4.35
CA LEU A 60 0.09 -8.81 -5.60
C LEU A 60 0.36 -10.16 -6.26
N ILE A 61 1.64 -10.49 -6.50
CA ILE A 61 2.04 -11.73 -7.19
C ILE A 61 1.59 -12.95 -6.40
N ILE A 62 1.84 -12.98 -5.09
CA ILE A 62 1.52 -14.13 -4.25
C ILE A 62 0.00 -14.27 -4.08
N SER A 63 -0.73 -13.16 -3.88
CA SER A 63 -2.19 -13.20 -3.71
C SER A 63 -2.89 -13.71 -4.97
N ILE A 64 -2.50 -13.21 -6.15
CA ILE A 64 -3.07 -13.67 -7.44
C ILE A 64 -2.73 -15.14 -7.70
N SER A 65 -1.47 -15.54 -7.48
CA SER A 65 -1.02 -16.91 -7.70
C SER A 65 -1.75 -17.89 -6.78
N LEU A 66 -1.82 -17.55 -5.49
CA LEU A 66 -2.48 -18.40 -4.50
C LEU A 66 -3.99 -18.43 -4.68
N SER A 67 -4.63 -17.29 -5.03
CA SER A 67 -6.06 -17.26 -5.34
C SER A 67 -6.40 -18.10 -6.58
N LEU A 68 -5.52 -18.12 -7.58
CA LEU A 68 -5.70 -18.93 -8.79
C LEU A 68 -5.64 -20.42 -8.46
N VAL A 69 -4.69 -20.84 -7.62
CA VAL A 69 -4.59 -22.23 -7.13
C VAL A 69 -5.82 -22.61 -6.32
N VAL A 70 -6.26 -21.74 -5.41
CA VAL A 70 -7.46 -21.97 -4.59
C VAL A 70 -8.73 -22.04 -5.45
N ALA A 71 -8.85 -21.19 -6.48
CA ALA A 71 -9.96 -21.22 -7.42
C ALA A 71 -9.95 -22.49 -8.30
N PHE A 72 -8.76 -22.99 -8.67
CA PHE A 72 -8.63 -24.26 -9.38
C PHE A 72 -9.05 -25.46 -8.51
N LEU A 73 -8.69 -25.42 -7.23
CA LEU A 73 -9.01 -26.45 -6.24
C LEU A 73 -10.36 -26.23 -5.56
N ARG A 74 -11.26 -25.46 -6.18
CA ARG A 74 -12.57 -25.09 -5.62
C ARG A 74 -13.32 -26.33 -5.13
N GLY A 75 -13.84 -26.25 -3.91
CA GLY A 75 -14.65 -27.32 -3.29
C GLY A 75 -13.83 -28.44 -2.65
N THR A 76 -12.50 -28.36 -2.67
CA THR A 76 -11.63 -29.24 -1.89
C THR A 76 -11.44 -28.73 -0.46
N ILE A 77 -10.90 -29.57 0.42
CA ILE A 77 -10.51 -29.17 1.78
C ILE A 77 -9.47 -28.04 1.76
N ILE A 78 -8.58 -28.03 0.75
CA ILE A 78 -7.55 -27.00 0.58
C ILE A 78 -8.20 -25.62 0.37
N ASP A 79 -9.27 -25.56 -0.44
CA ASP A 79 -10.02 -24.32 -0.67
C ASP A 79 -10.67 -23.81 0.62
N VAL A 80 -11.38 -24.68 1.34
CA VAL A 80 -12.02 -24.34 2.61
C VAL A 80 -11.01 -23.87 3.65
N LEU A 81 -9.89 -24.59 3.78
CA LEU A 81 -8.84 -24.28 4.75
C LEU A 81 -8.11 -22.97 4.38
N ALA A 82 -7.83 -22.73 3.11
CA ALA A 82 -7.20 -21.49 2.65
C ALA A 82 -8.08 -20.27 2.97
N VAL A 83 -9.38 -20.34 2.66
CA VAL A 83 -10.32 -19.25 2.96
C VAL A 83 -10.48 -19.07 4.47
N PHE A 84 -10.59 -20.16 5.24
CA PHE A 84 -10.66 -20.10 6.69
C PHE A 84 -9.44 -19.41 7.30
N LEU A 85 -8.23 -19.81 6.90
CA LEU A 85 -6.98 -19.19 7.37
C LEU A 85 -6.90 -17.71 6.99
N CYS A 86 -7.33 -17.34 5.77
CA CYS A 86 -7.38 -15.94 5.36
C CYS A 86 -8.33 -15.12 6.24
N VAL A 87 -9.54 -15.62 6.51
CA VAL A 87 -10.54 -14.94 7.35
C VAL A 87 -10.08 -14.86 8.80
N ALA A 88 -9.48 -15.93 9.34
CA ALA A 88 -8.89 -15.91 10.67
C ALA A 88 -7.75 -14.90 10.76
N GLY A 89 -6.89 -14.83 9.74
CA GLY A 89 -5.81 -13.85 9.64
C GLY A 89 -6.30 -12.40 9.60
N MET A 90 -7.42 -12.12 8.92
CA MET A 90 -8.04 -10.77 8.92
C MET A 90 -8.49 -10.31 10.30
N SER A 91 -8.84 -11.25 11.18
CA SER A 91 -9.32 -10.94 12.53
C SER A 91 -8.18 -10.55 13.48
N ILE A 92 -6.93 -10.83 13.09
CA ILE A 92 -5.74 -10.49 13.85
C ILE A 92 -5.34 -9.05 13.49
N PRO A 93 -5.20 -8.14 14.48
CA PRO A 93 -4.73 -6.79 14.23
C PRO A 93 -3.36 -6.77 13.55
N PHE A 94 -3.16 -5.86 12.59
CA PHE A 94 -1.89 -5.71 11.86
C PHE A 94 -0.68 -5.57 12.81
N LEU A 95 -0.84 -4.84 13.91
CA LEU A 95 0.19 -4.67 14.94
C LEU A 95 0.63 -6.01 15.55
N SER A 96 -0.30 -6.94 15.75
CA SER A 96 0.02 -8.26 16.31
C SER A 96 0.94 -9.06 15.40
N PHE A 97 0.77 -8.95 14.08
CA PHE A 97 1.69 -9.58 13.12
C PHE A 97 3.10 -8.98 13.18
N ILE A 98 3.21 -7.67 13.37
CA ILE A 98 4.50 -6.99 13.57
C ILE A 98 5.19 -7.54 14.81
N LEU A 99 4.50 -7.50 15.96
CA LEU A 99 5.06 -7.95 17.24
C LEU A 99 5.43 -9.43 17.20
N PHE A 100 4.58 -10.28 16.62
CA PHE A 100 4.85 -11.69 16.44
C PHE A 100 6.09 -11.92 15.56
N GLY A 101 6.17 -11.26 14.40
CA GLY A 101 7.31 -11.37 13.50
C GLY A 101 8.61 -10.90 14.14
N GLN A 102 8.58 -9.76 14.82
CA GLN A 102 9.75 -9.22 15.52
C GLN A 102 10.21 -10.13 16.67
N TYR A 103 9.29 -10.69 17.45
CA TYR A 103 9.66 -11.58 18.56
C TYR A 103 10.17 -12.95 18.08
N PHE A 104 9.48 -13.61 17.15
CA PHE A 104 9.85 -14.97 16.73
C PHE A 104 10.93 -14.99 15.65
N LEU A 105 10.73 -14.26 14.55
CA LEU A 105 11.60 -14.33 13.37
C LEU A 105 12.89 -13.53 13.59
N ALA A 106 12.81 -12.38 14.26
CA ALA A 106 14.00 -11.55 14.52
C ALA A 106 14.68 -11.90 15.85
N PHE A 107 13.98 -11.80 16.99
CA PHE A 107 14.61 -11.98 18.31
C PHE A 107 14.93 -13.45 18.65
N LYS A 108 13.94 -14.35 18.59
CA LYS A 108 14.10 -15.74 19.05
C LYS A 108 14.92 -16.59 18.08
N TRP A 109 14.66 -16.48 16.78
CA TRP A 109 15.34 -17.28 15.76
C TRP A 109 16.54 -16.59 15.11
N GLY A 110 16.70 -15.27 15.28
CA GLY A 110 17.84 -14.54 14.73
C GLY A 110 17.90 -14.54 13.20
N LEU A 111 16.81 -14.82 12.50
CA LEU A 111 16.78 -14.91 11.03
C LEU A 111 16.82 -13.54 10.36
N PHE A 112 16.29 -12.53 11.03
CA PHE A 112 16.14 -11.17 10.51
C PHE A 112 16.57 -10.13 11.56
N PRO A 113 16.97 -8.92 11.12
CA PRO A 113 17.25 -7.83 12.06
C PRO A 113 15.97 -7.36 12.78
N VAL A 114 16.11 -7.04 14.07
CA VAL A 114 15.00 -6.55 14.92
C VAL A 114 14.67 -5.09 14.63
N PHE A 115 15.69 -4.29 14.32
CA PHE A 115 15.61 -2.87 14.02
C PHE A 115 16.51 -2.54 12.83
N PHE A 116 16.20 -1.43 12.17
CA PHE A 116 17.07 -0.81 11.19
C PHE A 116 18.45 -0.49 11.79
N SER A 117 19.51 -0.81 11.05
CA SER A 117 20.85 -0.32 11.33
C SER A 117 21.51 0.17 10.03
N PRO A 118 22.37 1.20 10.08
CA PRO A 118 23.04 1.73 8.90
C PRO A 118 23.97 0.73 8.20
N ASP A 119 24.47 -0.28 8.94
CA ASP A 119 25.40 -1.29 8.43
C ASP A 119 24.69 -2.42 7.65
N LEU A 120 23.37 -2.52 7.77
CA LEU A 120 22.57 -3.52 7.05
C LEU A 120 22.34 -3.10 5.60
N SER A 121 22.39 -4.09 4.71
CA SER A 121 21.94 -3.87 3.34
C SER A 121 20.42 -3.61 3.28
N THR A 122 19.97 -2.87 2.27
CA THR A 122 18.55 -2.57 2.04
C THR A 122 17.67 -3.81 2.06
N ALA A 123 18.12 -4.89 1.43
CA ALA A 123 17.36 -6.14 1.40
C ALA A 123 17.17 -6.75 2.80
N GLN A 124 18.17 -6.65 3.68
CA GLN A 124 18.13 -7.31 5.00
C GLN A 124 17.16 -6.62 5.96
N TYR A 125 17.18 -5.29 6.05
CA TYR A 125 16.28 -4.58 6.97
C TYR A 125 14.82 -4.54 6.45
N VAL A 126 14.62 -4.65 5.14
CA VAL A 126 13.29 -4.64 4.51
C VAL A 126 12.63 -6.02 4.49
N ALA A 127 13.40 -7.11 4.48
CA ALA A 127 12.87 -8.46 4.24
C ALA A 127 11.76 -8.89 5.21
N LEU A 128 11.96 -8.71 6.53
CA LEU A 128 10.96 -9.08 7.53
C LEU A 128 9.71 -8.18 7.47
N PRO A 129 9.83 -6.83 7.45
CA PRO A 129 8.69 -5.95 7.21
C PRO A 129 7.88 -6.30 5.96
N VAL A 130 8.56 -6.58 4.84
CA VAL A 130 7.92 -6.99 3.59
C VAL A 130 7.17 -8.30 3.74
N LEU A 131 7.78 -9.30 4.39
CA LEU A 131 7.14 -10.58 4.63
C LEU A 131 5.87 -10.42 5.48
N ILE A 132 5.92 -9.60 6.53
CA ILE A 132 4.75 -9.30 7.37
C ILE A 132 3.66 -8.60 6.55
N GLY A 133 4.04 -7.61 5.74
CA GLY A 133 3.13 -6.92 4.83
C GLY A 133 2.46 -7.87 3.82
N ILE A 134 3.21 -8.81 3.26
CA ILE A 134 2.68 -9.85 2.36
C ILE A 134 1.69 -10.74 3.11
N VAL A 135 2.08 -11.30 4.26
CA VAL A 135 1.23 -12.24 5.02
C VAL A 135 -0.09 -11.59 5.44
N THR A 136 -0.05 -10.35 5.89
CA THR A 136 -1.24 -9.60 6.28
C THR A 136 -2.12 -9.23 5.09
N GLY A 137 -1.53 -8.83 3.96
CA GLY A 137 -2.25 -8.51 2.73
C GLY A 137 -2.90 -9.73 2.06
N LEU A 138 -2.34 -10.94 2.24
CA LEU A 138 -2.88 -12.17 1.65
C LEU A 138 -4.31 -12.44 2.10
N GLY A 139 -4.67 -12.13 3.35
CA GLY A 139 -6.02 -12.35 3.86
C GLY A 139 -7.08 -11.71 2.97
N SER A 140 -7.04 -10.38 2.83
CA SER A 140 -8.02 -9.60 2.07
C SER A 140 -7.94 -9.88 0.58
N ASN A 141 -6.72 -9.89 0.04
CA ASN A 141 -6.51 -9.97 -1.40
C ASN A 141 -6.84 -11.35 -1.95
N LEU A 142 -6.45 -12.43 -1.26
CA LEU A 142 -6.79 -13.79 -1.70
C LEU A 142 -8.31 -14.00 -1.72
N ARG A 143 -9.01 -13.61 -0.66
CA ARG A 143 -10.47 -13.74 -0.58
C ARG A 143 -11.16 -12.97 -1.70
N PHE A 144 -10.73 -11.74 -1.95
CA PHE A 144 -11.28 -10.89 -3.01
C PHE A 144 -11.00 -11.50 -4.40
N TYR A 145 -9.74 -11.78 -4.73
CA TYR A 145 -9.36 -12.32 -6.04
C TYR A 145 -9.97 -13.68 -6.32
N ARG A 146 -10.09 -14.54 -5.31
CA ARG A 146 -10.82 -15.81 -5.43
C ARG A 146 -12.28 -15.59 -5.79
N THR A 147 -12.95 -14.64 -5.13
CA THR A 147 -14.37 -14.34 -5.39
C THR A 147 -14.56 -13.91 -6.83
N VAL A 148 -13.74 -12.96 -7.29
CA VAL A 148 -13.71 -12.50 -8.70
C VAL A 148 -13.52 -13.67 -9.67
N MET A 149 -12.53 -14.53 -9.43
CA MET A 149 -12.28 -15.68 -10.31
C MET A 149 -13.45 -16.66 -10.35
N LEU A 150 -14.10 -16.90 -9.20
CA LEU A 150 -15.25 -17.81 -9.12
C LEU A 150 -16.50 -17.25 -9.79
N ASP A 151 -16.68 -15.94 -9.77
CA ASP A 151 -17.77 -15.28 -10.49
C ASP A 151 -17.54 -15.36 -12.00
N GLU A 152 -16.31 -15.12 -12.47
CA GLU A 152 -15.96 -15.30 -13.88
C GLU A 152 -16.08 -16.76 -14.35
N MET A 153 -15.82 -17.75 -13.47
CA MET A 153 -16.05 -19.16 -13.78
C MET A 153 -17.52 -19.50 -14.05
N ARG A 154 -18.48 -18.67 -13.59
CA ARG A 154 -19.92 -18.89 -13.80
C ARG A 154 -20.44 -18.29 -15.12
N SER A 155 -19.62 -17.51 -15.82
CA SER A 155 -19.97 -16.81 -17.05
C SER A 155 -20.20 -17.76 -18.25
N ASP A 156 -21.08 -17.37 -19.18
CA ASP A 156 -21.47 -18.21 -20.33
C ASP A 156 -20.32 -18.50 -21.32
N TYR A 157 -19.35 -17.59 -21.42
CA TYR A 157 -18.16 -17.82 -22.25
C TYR A 157 -17.30 -18.97 -21.70
N VAL A 158 -17.30 -19.20 -20.38
CA VAL A 158 -16.60 -20.32 -19.73
C VAL A 158 -17.31 -21.63 -20.03
N ARG A 159 -18.64 -21.65 -19.94
CA ARG A 159 -19.46 -22.82 -20.34
C ARG A 159 -19.22 -23.20 -21.79
N THR A 160 -19.18 -22.20 -22.67
CA THR A 160 -18.86 -22.38 -24.09
C THR A 160 -17.45 -22.92 -24.29
N ALA A 161 -16.47 -22.48 -23.51
CA ALA A 161 -15.10 -22.98 -23.58
C ALA A 161 -15.02 -24.47 -23.20
N PHE A 162 -15.73 -24.89 -22.15
CA PHE A 162 -15.84 -26.30 -21.78
C PHE A 162 -16.58 -27.12 -22.83
N ALA A 163 -17.66 -26.60 -23.41
CA ALA A 163 -18.40 -27.27 -24.50
C ALA A 163 -17.54 -27.48 -25.76
N LYS A 164 -16.54 -26.61 -25.99
CA LYS A 164 -15.53 -26.76 -27.05
C LYS A 164 -14.40 -27.76 -26.70
N GLY A 165 -14.48 -28.44 -25.56
CA GLY A 165 -13.50 -29.45 -25.13
C GLY A 165 -12.21 -28.89 -24.53
N LEU A 166 -12.18 -27.62 -24.09
CA LEU A 166 -11.01 -27.04 -23.43
C LEU A 166 -10.85 -27.60 -22.01
N GLY A 167 -9.63 -28.05 -21.67
CA GLY A 167 -9.31 -28.52 -20.33
C GLY A 167 -9.36 -27.43 -19.25
N PRO A 168 -9.58 -27.78 -17.97
CA PRO A 168 -9.84 -26.83 -16.88
C PRO A 168 -8.70 -25.83 -16.66
N GLY A 169 -7.45 -26.24 -16.78
CA GLY A 169 -6.30 -25.32 -16.67
C GLY A 169 -6.28 -24.28 -17.79
N ARG A 170 -6.53 -24.67 -19.04
CA ARG A 170 -6.54 -23.73 -20.17
C ARG A 170 -7.70 -22.74 -20.07
N VAL A 171 -8.87 -23.19 -19.60
CA VAL A 171 -10.02 -22.32 -19.32
C VAL A 171 -9.66 -21.30 -18.23
N LEU A 172 -9.03 -21.75 -17.14
CA LEU A 172 -8.66 -20.89 -16.03
C LEU A 172 -7.65 -19.80 -16.45
N PHE A 173 -6.52 -20.18 -17.04
CA PHE A 173 -5.45 -19.22 -17.38
C PHE A 173 -5.79 -18.32 -18.59
N LYS A 174 -6.50 -18.85 -19.60
CA LYS A 174 -6.72 -18.11 -20.86
C LYS A 174 -8.03 -17.32 -20.88
N HIS A 175 -9.06 -17.80 -20.19
CA HIS A 175 -10.40 -17.20 -20.23
C HIS A 175 -10.76 -16.54 -18.89
N VAL A 176 -10.67 -17.27 -17.77
CA VAL A 176 -11.07 -16.74 -16.45
C VAL A 176 -10.09 -15.67 -15.98
N LEU A 177 -8.80 -15.98 -15.89
CA LEU A 177 -7.78 -15.06 -15.39
C LEU A 177 -7.75 -13.77 -16.21
N LYS A 178 -7.81 -13.86 -17.54
CA LYS A 178 -7.80 -12.69 -18.43
C LYS A 178 -8.94 -11.70 -18.13
N ASN A 179 -10.14 -12.19 -17.84
CA ASN A 179 -11.29 -11.33 -17.53
C ASN A 179 -11.29 -10.89 -16.06
N ALA A 180 -10.88 -11.78 -15.15
CA ALA A 180 -10.68 -11.46 -13.74
C ALA A 180 -9.59 -10.39 -13.52
N MET A 181 -8.66 -10.22 -14.47
CA MET A 181 -7.64 -9.17 -14.41
C MET A 181 -8.23 -7.77 -14.39
N ILE A 182 -9.43 -7.53 -14.94
CA ILE A 182 -10.05 -6.21 -14.96
C ILE A 182 -10.27 -5.69 -13.52
N PRO A 183 -11.07 -6.36 -12.67
CA PRO A 183 -11.24 -5.93 -11.27
C PRO A 183 -9.98 -6.08 -10.41
N ILE A 184 -9.04 -6.96 -10.78
CA ILE A 184 -7.74 -7.04 -10.10
C ILE A 184 -6.93 -5.76 -10.37
N ILE A 185 -6.84 -5.31 -11.62
CA ILE A 185 -6.16 -4.07 -11.99
C ILE A 185 -6.80 -2.89 -11.27
N THR A 186 -8.13 -2.84 -11.18
CA THR A 186 -8.86 -1.83 -10.41
C THR A 186 -8.35 -1.74 -8.97
N GLN A 187 -8.29 -2.87 -8.28
CA GLN A 187 -7.81 -2.92 -6.90
C GLN A 187 -6.34 -2.49 -6.77
N VAL A 188 -5.50 -2.90 -7.72
CA VAL A 188 -4.06 -2.60 -7.78
C VAL A 188 -3.84 -1.11 -7.97
N VAL A 189 -4.59 -0.49 -8.88
CA VAL A 189 -4.48 0.91 -9.23
C VAL A 189 -4.90 1.79 -8.03
N LEU A 190 -5.99 1.45 -7.34
CA LEU A 190 -6.42 2.14 -6.11
C LEU A 190 -5.40 2.04 -4.96
N ALA A 191 -4.51 1.04 -4.97
CA ALA A 191 -3.49 0.86 -3.95
C ALA A 191 -2.22 1.69 -4.21
N ILE A 192 -1.98 2.18 -5.44
CA ILE A 192 -0.77 2.93 -5.82
C ILE A 192 -0.56 4.20 -4.97
N PRO A 193 -1.58 5.06 -4.73
CA PRO A 193 -1.40 6.25 -3.90
C PRO A 193 -0.85 5.94 -2.49
N PHE A 194 -1.25 4.80 -1.93
CA PHE A 194 -0.82 4.38 -0.60
C PHE A 194 0.66 3.95 -0.54
N LEU A 195 1.29 3.63 -1.68
CA LEU A 195 2.71 3.29 -1.73
C LEU A 195 3.61 4.47 -1.35
N PHE A 196 3.13 5.69 -1.61
CA PHE A 196 3.86 6.94 -1.35
C PHE A 196 3.67 7.48 0.05
N LEU A 197 2.55 7.14 0.70
CA LEU A 197 2.30 7.50 2.10
C LEU A 197 3.17 6.69 3.08
N GLY A 198 3.88 5.67 2.59
CA GLY A 198 4.74 4.81 3.38
C GLY A 198 3.94 3.84 4.25
N SER A 199 4.66 2.99 4.98
CA SER A 199 4.05 2.10 5.96
C SER A 199 4.33 2.63 7.36
N LEU A 200 3.49 3.55 7.81
CA LEU A 200 3.56 4.20 9.13
C LEU A 200 3.92 3.22 10.26
N LEU A 201 3.22 2.09 10.32
CA LEU A 201 3.43 1.09 11.35
C LEU A 201 4.73 0.31 11.16
N LEU A 202 5.00 -0.22 9.97
CA LEU A 202 6.24 -0.98 9.76
C LEU A 202 7.48 -0.10 9.97
N GLU A 203 7.48 1.11 9.43
CA GLU A 203 8.61 2.03 9.58
C GLU A 203 8.84 2.40 11.05
N ARG A 204 7.77 2.64 11.81
CA ARG A 204 7.89 2.97 13.24
C ARG A 204 8.42 1.81 14.08
N PHE A 205 7.88 0.61 13.89
CA PHE A 205 8.23 -0.54 14.72
C PHE A 205 9.59 -1.15 14.36
N PHE A 206 9.99 -1.07 13.10
CA PHE A 206 11.32 -1.49 12.65
C PHE A 206 12.36 -0.37 12.69
N GLY A 207 11.98 0.87 13.05
CA GLY A 207 12.88 2.01 13.12
C GLY A 207 13.45 2.46 11.78
N ILE A 208 12.76 2.17 10.68
CA ILE A 208 13.20 2.53 9.33
C ILE A 208 12.99 4.04 9.15
N PRO A 209 14.01 4.81 8.75
CA PRO A 209 13.92 6.26 8.60
C PRO A 209 13.17 6.65 7.31
N GLY A 210 11.89 6.29 7.23
CA GLY A 210 11.01 6.56 6.10
C GLY A 210 10.05 7.74 6.33
N LEU A 211 9.16 7.96 5.35
CA LEU A 211 8.16 9.03 5.37
C LEU A 211 7.10 8.82 6.46
N GLY A 212 6.69 7.57 6.70
CA GLY A 212 5.76 7.22 7.76
C GLY A 212 6.38 7.41 9.14
N TYR A 213 7.65 7.03 9.32
CA TYR A 213 8.37 7.31 10.56
C TYR A 213 8.43 8.82 10.85
N LEU A 214 8.82 9.62 9.85
CA LEU A 214 8.88 11.08 9.94
C LEU A 214 7.55 11.71 10.35
N MET A 215 6.43 11.21 9.79
CA MET A 215 5.09 11.69 10.14
C MET A 215 4.74 11.40 11.61
N ILE A 216 4.99 10.18 12.09
CA ILE A 216 4.71 9.81 13.48
C ILE A 216 5.58 10.62 14.45
N GLU A 217 6.85 10.81 14.12
CA GLU A 217 7.77 11.62 14.92
C GLU A 217 7.32 13.09 14.98
N ALA A 218 6.92 13.67 13.85
CA ALA A 218 6.41 15.04 13.80
C ALA A 218 5.13 15.22 14.64
N ILE A 219 4.22 14.22 14.62
CA ILE A 219 3.03 14.22 15.49
C ILE A 219 3.44 14.18 16.97
N GLY A 220 4.38 13.31 17.34
CA GLY A 220 4.88 13.20 18.72
C GLY A 220 5.58 14.47 19.21
N ALA A 221 6.39 15.10 18.35
CA ALA A 221 7.10 16.35 18.62
C ALA A 221 6.23 17.61 18.48
N ARG A 222 4.96 17.46 18.05
CA ARG A 222 4.04 18.57 17.73
C ARG A 222 4.64 19.55 16.72
N ASP A 223 5.41 19.05 15.75
CA ASP A 223 5.97 19.83 14.66
C ASP A 223 4.93 20.04 13.56
N PHE A 224 4.07 21.04 13.75
CA PHE A 224 2.98 21.36 12.83
C PHE A 224 3.46 21.71 11.42
N GLN A 225 4.70 22.18 11.25
CA GLN A 225 5.21 22.51 9.92
C GLN A 225 5.51 21.25 9.11
N VAL A 226 6.13 20.24 9.73
CA VAL A 226 6.38 18.95 9.07
C VAL A 226 5.06 18.23 8.78
N ILE A 227 4.13 18.24 9.73
CA ILE A 227 2.79 17.63 9.54
C ILE A 227 2.05 18.28 8.37
N ASN A 228 2.04 19.62 8.31
CA ASN A 228 1.40 20.35 7.21
C ASN A 228 2.08 20.03 5.88
N ALA A 229 3.41 20.08 5.81
CA ALA A 229 4.15 19.79 4.57
C ALA A 229 3.88 18.37 4.06
N MET A 230 3.92 17.37 4.94
CA MET A 230 3.64 15.98 4.62
C MET A 230 2.19 15.78 4.15
N THR A 231 1.23 16.45 4.80
CA THR A 231 -0.18 16.39 4.42
C THR A 231 -0.41 17.02 3.05
N TYR A 232 0.20 18.17 2.77
CA TYR A 232 0.09 18.85 1.47
C TYR A 232 0.72 18.03 0.34
N ILE A 233 1.96 17.57 0.52
CA ILE A 233 2.64 16.74 -0.48
C ILE A 233 1.89 15.42 -0.68
N GLY A 234 1.44 14.79 0.40
CA GLY A 234 0.64 13.57 0.35
C GLY A 234 -0.67 13.77 -0.41
N ALA A 235 -1.38 14.88 -0.18
CA ALA A 235 -2.61 15.21 -0.89
C ALA A 235 -2.38 15.46 -2.38
N ILE A 236 -1.33 16.22 -2.75
CA ILE A 236 -0.97 16.46 -4.16
C ILE A 236 -0.63 15.15 -4.85
N LEU A 237 0.23 14.32 -4.24
CA LEU A 237 0.57 13.01 -4.77
C LEU A 237 -0.66 12.11 -4.89
N PHE A 238 -1.53 12.11 -3.89
CA PHE A 238 -2.78 11.35 -3.92
C PHE A 238 -3.66 11.77 -5.10
N VAL A 239 -3.86 13.07 -5.32
CA VAL A 239 -4.63 13.57 -6.48
C VAL A 239 -3.97 13.20 -7.80
N ILE A 240 -2.65 13.34 -7.91
CA ILE A 240 -1.90 12.96 -9.13
C ILE A 240 -2.06 11.46 -9.42
N PHE A 241 -1.88 10.60 -8.42
CA PHE A 241 -2.02 9.15 -8.60
C PHE A 241 -3.46 8.73 -8.84
N ASN A 242 -4.44 9.44 -8.28
CA ASN A 242 -5.85 9.20 -8.58
C ASN A 242 -6.19 9.62 -10.03
N LEU A 243 -5.65 10.73 -10.51
CA LEU A 243 -5.80 11.10 -11.92
C LEU A 243 -5.13 10.09 -12.86
N ILE A 244 -3.93 9.61 -12.52
CA ILE A 244 -3.26 8.53 -13.27
C ILE A 244 -4.12 7.26 -13.25
N THR A 245 -4.73 6.96 -12.11
CA THR A 245 -5.66 5.83 -11.91
C THR A 245 -6.85 5.93 -12.85
N ASP A 246 -7.51 7.08 -12.91
CA ASP A 246 -8.66 7.33 -13.78
C ASP A 246 -8.28 7.21 -15.27
N ILE A 247 -7.10 7.72 -15.65
CA ILE A 247 -6.56 7.55 -17.00
C ILE A 247 -6.30 6.07 -17.30
N CYS A 248 -5.68 5.32 -16.38
CA CYS A 248 -5.46 3.88 -16.54
C CYS A 248 -6.79 3.12 -16.69
N TYR A 249 -7.84 3.49 -15.98
CA TYR A 249 -9.17 2.91 -16.17
C TYR A 249 -9.72 3.14 -17.57
N SER A 250 -9.62 4.37 -18.08
CA SER A 250 -10.10 4.69 -19.43
C SER A 250 -9.42 3.87 -20.53
N ILE A 251 -8.16 3.45 -20.31
CA ILE A 251 -7.38 2.64 -21.25
C ILE A 251 -7.74 1.15 -21.12
N VAL A 252 -7.94 0.66 -19.89
CA VAL A 252 -8.17 -0.76 -19.61
C VAL A 252 -9.61 -1.18 -19.91
N ASP A 253 -10.59 -0.29 -19.70
CA ASP A 253 -12.00 -0.57 -19.95
C ASP A 253 -12.64 0.50 -20.85
N PRO A 254 -12.67 0.28 -22.19
CA PRO A 254 -13.30 1.19 -23.15
C PRO A 254 -14.84 1.20 -23.09
N ARG A 255 -15.47 0.49 -22.15
CA ARG A 255 -16.93 0.53 -21.94
C ARG A 255 -17.36 1.57 -20.89
N ILE A 256 -16.41 2.17 -20.17
CA ILE A 256 -16.68 3.21 -19.18
C ILE A 256 -16.76 4.55 -19.92
N THR A 257 -17.96 4.92 -20.33
CA THR A 257 -18.25 6.28 -20.79
C THR A 257 -18.31 7.18 -19.55
N PHE A 258 -17.55 8.27 -19.53
CA PHE A 258 -17.69 9.31 -18.50
C PHE A 258 -19.13 9.83 -18.53
N GLU A 259 -19.85 9.76 -17.40
CA GLU A 259 -20.93 10.70 -17.09
C GLU A 259 -20.34 11.98 -16.49
#